data_AF-A0A084GG52-F1
#
_entry.id   AF-A0A084GG52-F1
#
_cell.length_a   1.000
_cell.length_b   1.000
_cell.length_c   1.000
_cell.angle_alpha   90.00
_cell.angle_beta   90.00
_cell.angle_gamma   90.00
#
_symmetry.space_group_name_H-M   'P 1'
#
loop_
_entity.id
_entity.type
_entity.pdbx_description
1 polymer ?
#
loop_
_entity_poly.entity_id
_entity_poly.type
_entity_poly.pdbx_seq_one_letter_code
_entity_poly.pdbx_strand_id
1 'polypeptide(L)'
;MAAPMLPPIRLLSWPLRDVISFCVQNFVPVPEHPLLSDYPRRPRPQMCGAWVEALPELAIGGDAEPLPSAIKALGVTLAAFSQTTRAPIPDALEAQCAAIGTLQSAIRDNTVSPSNELAATIMCLFVSEMLLPTSAMSSVIHERGIGDLIRVNQPSFYSFGVPHKLFVGFRPTLMLHAFLNRKSTFLADDDWKSEPFEPGPESFRVDV
;
A
#
# COMPACT_ATOMS: atom_id res chain seq x y z
N MET A 1 -17.54 -31.14 -19.66
CA MET A 1 -16.12 -31.32 -19.32
C MET A 1 -15.79 -30.24 -18.28
N ALA A 2 -15.67 -30.62 -17.02
CA ALA A 2 -15.43 -29.66 -15.93
C ALA A 2 -14.01 -29.09 -16.07
N ALA A 3 -13.87 -27.77 -15.94
CA ALA A 3 -12.56 -27.13 -15.85
C ALA A 3 -11.80 -27.72 -14.67
N PRO A 4 -10.47 -27.94 -14.78
CA PRO A 4 -9.70 -28.43 -13.67
C PRO A 4 -9.79 -27.40 -12.54
N MET A 5 -10.35 -27.81 -11.41
CA MET A 5 -10.30 -27.04 -10.17
C MET A 5 -8.82 -26.88 -9.82
N LEU A 6 -8.28 -25.67 -10.02
CA LEU A 6 -6.96 -25.33 -9.49
C LEU A 6 -6.97 -25.65 -7.99
N PRO A 7 -5.92 -26.32 -7.46
CA PRO A 7 -5.84 -26.57 -6.03
C PRO A 7 -5.98 -25.25 -5.26
N PRO A 8 -6.52 -25.26 -4.02
CA PRO A 8 -6.59 -24.04 -3.22
C PRO A 8 -5.19 -23.45 -3.14
N ILE A 9 -5.04 -22.31 -3.82
CA ILE A 9 -3.77 -21.65 -4.02
C ILE A 9 -3.30 -21.24 -2.63
N ARG A 10 -2.28 -21.91 -2.09
CA ARG A 10 -1.63 -21.45 -0.86
C ARG A 10 -0.84 -20.20 -1.22
N LEU A 11 -1.49 -19.04 -1.26
CA LEU A 11 -0.83 -17.77 -1.53
C LEU A 11 0.32 -17.51 -0.54
N LEU A 12 0.23 -18.07 0.67
CA LEU A 12 1.31 -18.06 1.66
C LEU A 12 2.64 -18.64 1.15
N SER A 13 2.60 -19.57 0.18
CA SER A 13 3.80 -20.16 -0.41
C SER A 13 4.29 -19.46 -1.68
N TRP A 14 3.62 -18.38 -2.11
CA TRP A 14 4.05 -17.64 -3.30
C TRP A 14 5.36 -16.88 -3.04
N PRO A 15 6.26 -16.82 -4.03
CA PRO A 15 7.37 -15.87 -4.03
C PRO A 15 6.85 -14.45 -3.80
N LEU A 16 7.57 -13.65 -3.00
CA LEU A 16 7.15 -12.28 -2.65
C LEU A 16 6.88 -11.43 -3.90
N ARG A 17 7.69 -11.60 -4.95
CA ARG A 17 7.54 -10.90 -6.23
C ARG A 17 6.21 -11.17 -6.92
N ASP A 18 5.69 -12.40 -6.82
CA ASP A 18 4.42 -12.79 -7.42
C ASP A 18 3.25 -12.21 -6.62
N VAL A 19 3.37 -12.18 -5.28
CA VAL A 19 2.40 -11.50 -4.42
C VAL A 19 2.35 -9.99 -4.70
N ILE A 20 3.52 -9.34 -4.88
CA ILE A 20 3.59 -7.92 -5.26
C ILE A 20 2.90 -7.70 -6.60
N SER A 21 3.19 -8.53 -7.62
CA SER A 21 2.53 -8.43 -8.92
C SER A 21 1.02 -8.57 -8.81
N PHE A 22 0.55 -9.52 -7.98
CA PHE A 22 -0.87 -9.70 -7.72
C PHE A 22 -1.51 -8.47 -7.05
N CYS A 23 -0.86 -7.90 -6.03
CA CYS A 23 -1.32 -6.66 -5.40
C CYS A 23 -1.41 -5.53 -6.42
N VAL A 24 -0.36 -5.27 -7.21
CA VAL A 24 -0.37 -4.21 -8.23
C VAL A 24 -1.52 -4.38 -9.22
N GLN A 25 -1.76 -5.59 -9.72
CA GLN A 25 -2.86 -5.86 -10.68
C GLN A 25 -4.26 -5.60 -10.09
N ASN A 26 -4.46 -5.81 -8.78
CA ASN A 26 -5.74 -5.53 -8.13
C ASN A 26 -6.00 -4.03 -7.91
N PHE A 27 -4.94 -3.20 -7.82
CA PHE A 27 -5.07 -1.74 -7.65
C PHE A 27 -4.95 -0.95 -8.95
N VAL A 28 -4.33 -1.55 -9.96
CA VAL A 28 -4.14 -0.97 -11.31
C VAL A 28 -4.68 -1.98 -12.33
N PRO A 29 -6.02 -2.09 -12.48
CA PRO A 29 -6.58 -3.03 -13.43
C PRO A 29 -6.20 -2.62 -14.86
N VAL A 30 -5.78 -3.61 -15.65
CA VAL A 30 -5.53 -3.45 -17.08
C VAL A 30 -6.86 -3.09 -17.76
N PRO A 31 -6.91 -2.09 -18.65
CA PRO A 31 -8.15 -1.76 -19.36
C PRO A 31 -8.68 -2.99 -20.10
N GLU A 32 -9.89 -3.44 -19.74
CA GLU A 32 -10.53 -4.63 -20.35
C GLU A 32 -10.87 -4.45 -21.84
N HIS A 33 -10.80 -3.21 -22.36
CA HIS A 33 -11.06 -2.89 -23.76
C HIS A 33 -9.99 -1.97 -24.38
N PRO A 34 -9.00 -2.53 -25.10
CA PRO A 34 -8.02 -1.76 -25.87
C PRO A 34 -8.60 -1.01 -27.08
N LEU A 35 -9.87 -1.24 -27.44
CA LEU A 35 -10.38 -0.95 -28.79
C LEU A 35 -10.96 0.45 -29.01
N LEU A 36 -10.92 1.35 -28.02
CA LEU A 36 -11.51 2.70 -28.13
C LEU A 36 -10.52 3.85 -27.86
N SER A 37 -9.21 3.61 -27.85
CA SER A 37 -8.25 4.70 -27.70
C SER A 37 -7.00 4.48 -28.56
N ASP A 38 -6.87 5.27 -29.63
CA ASP A 38 -5.70 5.35 -30.52
C ASP A 38 -4.43 5.94 -29.85
N TYR A 39 -4.41 6.02 -28.52
CA TYR A 39 -3.24 6.43 -27.74
C TYR A 39 -2.95 5.34 -26.70
N PRO A 40 -1.70 4.89 -26.54
CA PRO A 40 -1.32 3.97 -25.47
C PRO A 40 -1.49 4.69 -24.12
N ARG A 41 -2.69 4.65 -23.56
CA ARG A 41 -2.95 5.09 -22.18
C ARG A 41 -2.28 4.09 -21.26
N ARG A 42 -1.19 4.51 -20.62
CA ARG A 42 -0.62 3.79 -19.47
C ARG A 42 -1.77 3.48 -18.49
N PRO A 43 -1.85 2.23 -17.97
CA PRO A 43 -2.83 1.90 -16.93
C PRO A 43 -2.73 2.93 -15.81
N ARG A 44 -3.87 3.53 -15.44
CA ARG A 44 -3.92 4.49 -14.34
C ARG A 44 -4.44 3.75 -13.10
N PRO A 45 -3.81 3.93 -11.92
CA PRO A 45 -4.37 3.43 -10.66
C PRO A 45 -5.82 3.90 -10.52
N GLN A 46 -6.75 2.97 -10.38
CA GLN A 46 -8.19 3.32 -10.29
C GLN A 46 -8.60 3.80 -8.89
N MET A 47 -7.69 3.70 -7.92
CA MET A 47 -7.87 4.15 -6.55
C MET A 47 -6.63 4.95 -6.10
N CYS A 48 -6.65 5.41 -4.84
CA CYS A 48 -5.50 5.78 -4.02
C CYS A 48 -4.26 4.84 -4.11
N GLY A 49 -4.27 3.78 -4.91
CA GLY A 49 -3.26 2.72 -4.98
C GLY A 49 -1.99 3.05 -5.76
N ALA A 50 -1.72 4.30 -6.14
CA ALA A 50 -0.45 4.68 -6.79
C ALA A 50 0.78 4.30 -5.93
N TRP A 51 0.61 4.25 -4.60
CA TRP A 51 1.64 3.80 -3.67
C TRP A 51 1.98 2.30 -3.82
N VAL A 52 1.05 1.46 -4.31
CA VAL A 52 1.26 0.02 -4.48
C VAL A 52 2.31 -0.24 -5.56
N GLU A 53 2.45 0.66 -6.54
CA GLU A 53 3.51 0.61 -7.55
C GLU A 53 4.92 0.87 -6.98
N ALA A 54 5.03 1.37 -5.75
CA ALA A 54 6.32 1.52 -5.07
C ALA A 54 6.79 0.22 -4.38
N LEU A 55 5.89 -0.75 -4.17
CA LEU A 55 6.23 -2.00 -3.48
C LEU A 55 7.36 -2.81 -4.13
N PRO A 56 7.45 -2.95 -5.48
CA PRO A 56 8.56 -3.66 -6.09
C PRO A 56 9.92 -3.03 -5.78
N GLU A 57 10.00 -1.70 -5.71
CA GLU A 57 11.22 -0.96 -5.42
C GLU A 57 11.60 -1.09 -3.94
N LEU A 58 10.61 -0.95 -3.05
CA LEU A 58 10.80 -1.07 -1.60
C LEU A 58 11.12 -2.49 -1.15
N ALA A 59 10.68 -3.52 -1.86
CA ALA A 59 10.91 -4.91 -1.49
C ALA A 59 12.30 -5.45 -1.85
N ILE A 60 13.17 -4.65 -2.50
CA ILE A 60 14.54 -5.07 -2.88
C ILE A 60 15.48 -5.10 -1.64
N GLY A 61 15.07 -4.47 -0.53
CA GLY A 61 15.91 -4.16 0.64
C GLY A 61 16.29 -5.30 1.60
N GLY A 62 15.67 -6.49 1.57
CA GLY A 62 16.13 -7.64 2.37
C GLY A 62 15.04 -8.51 3.02
N ASP A 63 15.46 -9.69 3.48
CA ASP A 63 14.62 -10.87 3.78
C ASP A 63 13.93 -10.87 5.17
N ALA A 64 14.18 -9.90 6.07
CA ALA A 64 13.76 -9.97 7.48
C ALA A 64 13.15 -8.69 8.06
N GLU A 65 12.39 -7.95 7.26
CA GLU A 65 11.72 -6.71 7.69
C GLU A 65 10.18 -6.83 7.63
N PRO A 66 9.42 -5.98 8.33
CA PRO A 66 7.97 -6.15 8.43
C PRO A 66 7.24 -5.96 7.09
N LEU A 67 7.87 -5.33 6.09
CA LEU A 67 7.28 -5.06 4.78
C LEU A 67 6.90 -6.34 4.01
N PRO A 68 7.80 -7.31 3.74
CA PRO A 68 7.44 -8.60 3.13
C PRO A 68 6.23 -9.29 3.77
N SER A 69 6.16 -9.33 5.11
CA SER A 69 5.03 -9.93 5.83
C SER A 69 3.73 -9.15 5.61
N ALA A 70 3.78 -7.82 5.62
CA ALA A 70 2.62 -6.97 5.36
C ALA A 70 2.13 -7.06 3.90
N ILE A 71 3.05 -7.15 2.92
CA ILE A 71 2.70 -7.39 1.51
C ILE A 71 1.98 -8.73 1.36
N LYS A 72 2.46 -9.80 2.02
CA LYS A 72 1.79 -11.10 2.06
C LYS A 72 0.40 -11.01 2.67
N ALA A 73 0.25 -10.35 3.81
CA ALA A 73 -1.05 -10.14 4.43
C ALA A 73 -2.05 -9.46 3.48
N LEU A 74 -1.65 -8.35 2.85
CA LEU A 74 -2.47 -7.67 1.87
C LEU A 74 -2.84 -8.57 0.68
N GLY A 75 -1.87 -9.30 0.12
CA GLY A 75 -2.09 -10.18 -1.03
C GLY A 75 -3.06 -11.32 -0.73
N VAL A 76 -2.92 -11.98 0.43
CA VAL A 76 -3.83 -13.05 0.85
C VAL A 76 -5.22 -12.49 1.14
N THR A 77 -5.34 -11.31 1.76
CA THR A 77 -6.63 -10.64 1.98
C THR A 77 -7.32 -10.30 0.66
N LEU A 78 -6.61 -9.69 -0.30
CA LEU A 78 -7.16 -9.45 -1.64
C LEU A 78 -7.62 -10.75 -2.31
N ALA A 79 -6.84 -11.81 -2.18
CA ALA A 79 -7.20 -13.13 -2.69
C ALA A 79 -8.38 -13.78 -1.93
N ALA A 80 -8.68 -13.41 -0.69
CA ALA A 80 -9.87 -13.90 0.00
C ALA A 80 -11.16 -13.26 -0.54
N PHE A 81 -11.06 -12.02 -1.02
CA PHE A 81 -12.17 -11.24 -1.58
C PHE A 81 -12.20 -11.20 -3.11
N SER A 82 -11.24 -11.84 -3.77
CA SER A 82 -11.22 -11.95 -5.23
C SER A 82 -12.25 -12.97 -5.73
N GLN A 83 -12.81 -12.71 -6.91
CA GLN A 83 -13.75 -13.65 -7.55
C GLN A 83 -13.03 -14.83 -8.19
N THR A 84 -11.76 -14.65 -8.58
CA THR A 84 -10.97 -15.63 -9.34
C THR A 84 -10.09 -16.48 -8.43
N THR A 85 -9.48 -15.84 -7.45
CA THR A 85 -8.68 -16.47 -6.40
C THR A 85 -9.55 -16.40 -5.16
N ARG A 86 -9.82 -17.51 -4.48
CA ARG A 86 -10.60 -17.53 -3.23
C ARG A 86 -9.76 -18.16 -2.13
N ALA A 87 -8.80 -17.38 -1.63
CA ALA A 87 -8.02 -17.80 -0.47
C ALA A 87 -8.95 -17.94 0.76
N PRO A 88 -8.71 -18.92 1.65
CA PRO A 88 -9.46 -19.02 2.90
C PRO A 88 -9.27 -17.77 3.76
N ILE A 89 -10.36 -17.23 4.33
CA ILE A 89 -10.29 -16.13 5.31
C ILE A 89 -9.35 -16.44 6.49
N PRO A 90 -9.29 -17.67 7.04
CA PRO A 90 -8.32 -18.01 8.08
C PRO A 90 -6.86 -17.76 7.68
N ASP A 91 -6.48 -18.03 6.43
CA ASP A 91 -5.12 -17.81 5.93
C ASP A 91 -4.81 -16.30 5.87
N ALA A 92 -5.81 -15.46 5.53
CA ALA A 92 -5.67 -14.01 5.55
C ALA A 92 -5.46 -13.48 6.98
N LEU A 93 -6.24 -13.98 7.94
CA LEU A 93 -6.07 -13.65 9.36
C LEU A 93 -4.72 -14.11 9.90
N GLU A 94 -4.24 -15.29 9.52
CA GLU A 94 -2.93 -15.80 9.92
C GLU A 94 -1.81 -14.91 9.39
N ALA A 95 -1.84 -14.56 8.10
CA ALA A 95 -0.86 -13.67 7.48
C ALA A 95 -0.84 -12.28 8.14
N GLN A 96 -2.03 -11.76 8.48
CA GLN A 96 -2.18 -10.47 9.14
C GLN A 96 -1.64 -10.48 10.57
N CYS A 97 -1.95 -11.51 11.36
CA CYS A 97 -1.37 -11.70 12.69
C CYS A 97 0.16 -11.79 12.64
N ALA A 98 0.71 -12.53 11.68
CA ALA A 98 2.16 -12.63 11.49
C ALA A 98 2.81 -11.28 11.12
N ALA A 99 2.17 -10.51 10.23
CA ALA A 99 2.64 -9.19 9.83
C ALA A 99 2.60 -8.18 10.99
N ILE A 100 1.52 -8.13 11.76
CA ILE A 100 1.41 -7.28 12.96
C ILE A 100 2.46 -7.69 14.00
N GLY A 101 2.65 -8.98 14.25
CA GLY A 101 3.67 -9.48 15.19
C GLY A 101 5.10 -9.10 14.78
N THR A 102 5.39 -9.12 13.47
CA THR A 102 6.69 -8.69 12.92
C THR A 102 6.87 -7.18 13.10
N LEU A 103 5.87 -6.37 12.75
CA LEU A 103 5.91 -4.91 12.93
C LEU A 103 6.05 -4.52 14.39
N GLN A 104 5.27 -5.15 15.28
CA GLN A 104 5.33 -4.87 16.72
C GLN A 104 6.70 -5.19 17.30
N SER A 105 7.33 -6.29 16.86
CA SER A 105 8.68 -6.64 17.29
C SER A 105 9.70 -5.62 16.77
N ALA A 106 9.59 -5.22 15.50
CA ALA A 106 10.47 -4.20 14.92
C ALA A 106 10.40 -2.85 15.67
N ILE A 107 9.19 -2.41 16.04
CA ILE A 107 8.98 -1.19 16.83
C ILE A 107 9.53 -1.35 18.26
N ARG A 108 9.19 -2.44 18.95
CA ARG A 108 9.61 -2.66 20.35
C ARG A 108 11.12 -2.73 20.49
N ASP A 109 11.78 -3.39 19.54
CA ASP A 109 13.22 -3.61 19.57
C ASP A 109 13.98 -2.38 19.01
N ASN A 110 13.27 -1.29 18.66
CA ASN A 110 13.78 -0.07 18.03
C ASN A 110 14.65 -0.35 16.79
N THR A 111 14.33 -1.42 16.06
CA THR A 111 15.09 -1.85 14.87
C THR A 111 14.58 -1.18 13.61
N VAL A 112 13.42 -0.53 13.66
CA VAL A 112 12.84 0.20 12.52
C VAL A 112 12.95 1.70 12.73
N SER A 113 13.51 2.40 11.74
CA SER A 113 13.49 3.86 11.67
C SER A 113 12.28 4.35 10.87
N PRO A 114 11.82 5.60 11.04
CA PRO A 114 10.81 6.20 10.17
C PRO A 114 11.29 6.18 8.71
N SER A 115 10.79 5.23 7.92
CA SER A 115 11.22 4.98 6.54
C SER A 115 10.02 4.80 5.61
N ASN A 116 10.27 4.88 4.30
CA ASN A 116 9.26 4.58 3.29
C ASN A 116 8.77 3.13 3.38
N GLU A 117 9.63 2.19 3.77
CA GLU A 117 9.28 0.78 3.96
C GLU A 117 8.34 0.60 5.16
N LEU A 118 8.59 1.31 6.26
CA LEU A 118 7.70 1.33 7.41
C LEU A 118 6.33 1.92 7.04
N ALA A 119 6.32 3.04 6.29
CA ALA A 119 5.07 3.62 5.81
C ALA A 119 4.30 2.63 4.91
N ALA A 120 4.97 2.00 3.94
CA ALA A 120 4.36 0.99 3.06
C ALA A 120 3.87 -0.23 3.83
N THR A 121 4.60 -0.69 4.85
CA THR A 121 4.20 -1.77 5.76
C THR A 121 2.86 -1.45 6.42
N ILE A 122 2.74 -0.26 7.01
CA ILE A 122 1.52 0.16 7.71
C ILE A 122 0.38 0.39 6.71
N MET A 123 0.67 0.89 5.50
CA MET A 123 -0.33 1.04 4.43
C MET A 123 -0.87 -0.30 3.94
N CYS A 124 -0.03 -1.33 3.80
CA CYS A 124 -0.47 -2.69 3.48
C CYS A 124 -1.40 -3.25 4.58
N LEU A 125 -1.02 -3.11 5.85
CA LEU A 125 -1.84 -3.53 6.98
C LEU A 125 -3.16 -2.74 7.06
N PHE A 126 -3.13 -1.43 6.82
CA PHE A 126 -4.31 -0.57 6.77
C PHE A 126 -5.32 -1.08 5.75
N VAL A 127 -4.90 -1.37 4.51
CA VAL A 127 -5.85 -1.85 3.50
C VAL A 127 -6.33 -3.27 3.82
N SER A 128 -5.46 -4.14 4.34
CA SER A 128 -5.88 -5.47 4.81
C SER A 128 -6.99 -5.36 5.86
N GLU A 129 -6.84 -4.49 6.86
CA GLU A 129 -7.85 -4.22 7.89
C GLU A 129 -9.12 -3.55 7.35
N MET A 130 -9.02 -2.71 6.32
CA MET A 130 -10.21 -2.13 5.69
C MET A 130 -11.06 -3.18 4.95
N LEU A 131 -10.41 -4.20 4.38
CA LEU A 131 -11.09 -5.30 3.66
C LEU A 131 -11.54 -6.41 4.61
N LEU A 132 -10.74 -6.71 5.63
CA LEU A 132 -11.00 -7.73 6.64
C LEU A 132 -10.82 -7.13 8.05
N PRO A 133 -11.81 -6.37 8.56
CA PRO A 133 -11.69 -5.72 9.85
C PRO A 133 -11.55 -6.75 10.98
N THR A 134 -10.48 -6.64 11.76
CA THR A 134 -10.28 -7.47 12.98
C THR A 134 -10.83 -6.79 14.23
N SER A 135 -11.00 -5.46 14.19
CA SER A 135 -11.50 -4.62 15.27
C SER A 135 -12.13 -3.35 14.72
N ALA A 136 -13.02 -2.72 15.49
CA ALA A 136 -13.65 -1.45 15.11
C ALA A 136 -12.65 -0.29 14.97
N MET A 137 -11.45 -0.40 15.57
CA MET A 137 -10.45 0.67 15.59
C MET A 137 -9.15 0.36 14.86
N SER A 138 -8.97 -0.85 14.33
CA SER A 138 -7.68 -1.29 13.77
C SER A 138 -7.23 -0.41 12.59
N SER A 139 -8.10 -0.17 11.62
CA SER A 139 -7.82 0.70 10.48
C SER A 139 -7.51 2.14 10.88
N VAL A 140 -8.24 2.68 11.87
CA VAL A 140 -8.02 4.05 12.39
C VAL A 140 -6.65 4.20 13.04
N ILE A 141 -6.18 3.16 13.76
CA ILE A 141 -4.85 3.17 14.39
C ILE A 141 -3.75 3.20 13.32
N HIS A 142 -3.86 2.36 12.28
CA HIS A 142 -2.91 2.37 11.17
C HIS A 142 -2.91 3.70 10.43
N GLU A 143 -4.09 4.27 10.16
CA GLU A 143 -4.22 5.57 9.50
C GLU A 143 -3.53 6.67 10.30
N ARG A 144 -3.77 6.73 11.61
CA ARG A 144 -3.09 7.68 12.50
C ARG A 144 -1.58 7.49 12.48
N GLY A 145 -1.10 6.24 12.55
CA GLY A 145 0.32 5.92 12.47
C GLY A 145 0.97 6.41 11.18
N ILE A 146 0.30 6.26 10.03
CA ILE A 146 0.78 6.77 8.74
C ILE A 146 0.81 8.31 8.75
N GLY A 147 -0.23 8.96 9.26
CA GLY A 147 -0.25 10.42 9.40
C GLY A 147 0.89 10.94 10.29
N ASP A 148 1.18 10.25 11.39
CA ASP A 148 2.28 10.60 12.30
C ASP A 148 3.64 10.38 11.63
N LEU A 149 3.84 9.29 10.88
CA LEU A 149 5.04 9.06 10.08
C LEU A 149 5.24 10.11 8.99
N ILE A 150 4.16 10.51 8.31
CA ILE A 150 4.25 11.51 7.24
C ILE A 150 4.84 12.81 7.80
N ARG A 151 4.40 13.22 9.00
CA ARG A 151 4.84 14.45 9.67
C ARG A 151 6.27 14.40 10.23
N VAL A 152 6.94 13.25 10.25
CA VAL A 152 8.34 13.16 10.68
C VAL A 152 9.26 13.90 9.69
N ASN A 153 8.90 13.89 8.40
CA ASN A 153 9.65 14.57 7.35
C ASN A 153 9.01 15.92 6.98
N GLN A 154 9.81 16.82 6.42
CA GLN A 154 9.31 18.06 5.83
C GLN A 154 8.45 17.78 4.58
N PRO A 155 7.49 18.65 4.22
CA PRO A 155 6.61 18.42 3.07
C PRO A 155 7.37 18.20 1.75
N SER A 156 8.43 18.97 1.50
CA SER A 156 9.33 18.81 0.34
C SER A 156 9.98 17.42 0.18
N PHE A 157 10.09 16.61 1.24
CA PHE A 157 10.54 15.22 1.15
C PHE A 157 9.64 14.37 0.25
N TYR A 158 8.36 14.74 0.14
CA TYR A 158 7.34 14.03 -0.64
C TYR A 158 7.17 14.60 -2.06
N SER A 159 8.11 15.40 -2.55
CA SER A 159 8.03 16.04 -3.89
C SER A 159 8.26 15.09 -5.06
N PHE A 160 9.02 13.99 -4.88
CA PHE A 160 9.30 13.04 -5.95
C PHE A 160 9.52 11.59 -5.45
N GLY A 161 9.60 10.65 -6.40
CA GLY A 161 10.01 9.26 -6.15
C GLY A 161 9.03 8.44 -5.30
N VAL A 162 9.56 7.47 -4.56
CA VAL A 162 8.77 6.62 -3.65
C VAL A 162 8.04 7.43 -2.58
N PRO A 163 8.67 8.36 -1.83
CA PRO A 163 7.95 9.19 -0.86
C PRO A 163 6.70 9.84 -1.45
N HIS A 164 6.82 10.44 -2.65
CA HIS A 164 5.71 11.08 -3.34
C HIS A 164 4.57 10.10 -3.63
N LYS A 165 4.87 8.91 -4.16
CA LYS A 165 3.86 7.87 -4.43
C LYS A 165 3.12 7.46 -3.16
N LEU A 166 3.84 7.27 -2.05
CA LEU A 166 3.25 6.93 -0.75
C LEU A 166 2.34 8.06 -0.24
N PHE A 167 2.84 9.31 -0.25
CA PHE A 167 2.09 10.48 0.21
C PHE A 167 0.83 10.71 -0.61
N VAL A 168 0.96 10.83 -1.94
CA VAL A 168 -0.18 11.09 -2.83
C VAL A 168 -1.17 9.94 -2.79
N GLY A 169 -0.68 8.69 -2.69
CA GLY A 169 -1.52 7.52 -2.53
C GLY A 169 -2.33 7.55 -1.24
N PHE A 170 -1.76 7.96 -0.11
CA PHE A 170 -2.49 7.95 1.16
C PHE A 170 -3.29 9.21 1.46
N ARG A 171 -2.93 10.34 0.84
CA ARG A 171 -3.52 11.66 1.11
C ARG A 171 -5.06 11.69 1.07
N PRO A 172 -5.75 11.07 0.09
CA PRO A 172 -7.21 11.08 0.07
C PRO A 172 -7.84 10.39 1.29
N THR A 173 -7.21 9.33 1.82
CA THR A 173 -7.66 8.63 3.03
C THR A 173 -7.61 9.56 4.24
N LEU A 174 -6.46 10.23 4.46
CA LEU A 174 -6.29 11.19 5.56
C LEU A 174 -7.28 12.36 5.46
N MET A 175 -7.53 12.86 4.25
CA MET A 175 -8.52 13.92 4.01
C MET A 175 -9.95 13.44 4.32
N LEU A 176 -10.33 12.25 3.83
CA LEU A 176 -11.66 11.69 4.05
C LEU A 176 -11.92 11.46 5.53
N HIS A 177 -10.97 10.89 6.27
CA HIS A 177 -11.11 10.69 7.70
C HIS A 177 -11.23 12.03 8.45
N ALA A 178 -10.46 13.05 8.08
CA ALA A 178 -10.58 14.39 8.66
C ALA A 178 -11.99 14.99 8.43
N PHE A 179 -12.55 14.84 7.23
CA PHE A 179 -13.92 15.28 6.93
C PHE A 179 -14.98 14.52 7.74
N LEU A 180 -14.90 13.18 7.77
CA LEU A 180 -15.86 12.35 8.50
C LEU A 180 -15.86 12.65 10.00
N ASN A 181 -14.70 12.97 10.56
CA ASN A 181 -14.55 13.31 11.98
C ASN A 181 -14.67 14.82 12.27
N ARG A 182 -14.87 15.66 11.25
CA ARG A 182 -14.91 17.13 11.36
C ARG A 182 -13.71 17.69 12.12
N LYS A 183 -12.51 17.20 11.80
CA LYS A 183 -11.25 17.64 12.41
C LYS A 183 -10.36 18.33 11.38
N SER A 184 -9.56 19.29 11.83
CA SER A 184 -8.47 19.82 11.01
C SER A 184 -7.41 18.74 10.78
N THR A 185 -6.68 18.86 9.67
CA THR A 185 -5.57 17.99 9.30
C THR A 185 -4.39 18.85 8.87
N PHE A 186 -3.17 18.38 9.11
CA PHE A 186 -1.93 19.04 8.66
C PHE A 186 -1.90 19.26 7.14
N LEU A 187 -2.65 18.45 6.38
CA LEU A 187 -2.83 18.62 4.94
C LEU A 187 -3.55 19.93 4.55
N ALA A 188 -4.10 20.65 5.52
CA ALA A 188 -4.73 21.96 5.34
C ALA A 188 -3.74 23.13 5.49
N ASP A 189 -2.51 22.88 5.92
CA ASP A 189 -1.45 23.88 5.96
C ASP A 189 -0.90 24.12 4.55
N ASP A 190 -0.44 25.34 4.26
CA ASP A 190 -0.11 25.74 2.88
C ASP A 190 1.09 24.97 2.32
N ASP A 191 2.13 24.74 3.14
CA ASP A 191 3.32 23.98 2.75
C ASP A 191 2.96 22.55 2.28
N TRP A 192 1.98 21.91 2.93
CA TRP A 192 1.51 20.56 2.58
C TRP A 192 0.60 20.53 1.33
N LYS A 193 0.13 21.69 0.85
CA LYS A 193 -0.62 21.83 -0.40
C LYS A 193 0.29 22.11 -1.59
N SER A 194 1.45 22.73 -1.38
CA SER A 194 2.38 23.14 -2.44
C SER A 194 3.60 22.23 -2.55
N GLU A 195 4.42 22.12 -1.51
CA GLU A 195 5.77 21.54 -1.62
C GLU A 195 5.79 20.08 -2.10
N PRO A 196 4.87 19.17 -1.68
CA PRO A 196 4.85 17.80 -2.21
C PRO A 196 4.54 17.70 -3.71
N PHE A 197 4.09 18.79 -4.33
CA PHE A 197 3.73 18.87 -5.75
C PHE A 197 4.63 19.83 -6.54
N GLU A 198 5.65 20.39 -5.89
CA GLU A 198 6.67 21.14 -6.60
C GLU A 198 7.48 20.22 -7.50
N PRO A 199 8.00 20.72 -8.64
CA PRO A 199 8.81 19.90 -9.51
C PRO A 199 10.05 19.42 -8.75
N GLY A 200 10.29 18.10 -8.76
CA GLY A 200 11.50 17.53 -8.19
C GLY A 200 12.78 18.14 -8.79
N PRO A 201 13.92 18.00 -8.10
CA PRO A 201 15.19 18.58 -8.53
C PRO A 201 15.53 18.20 -9.98
N GLU A 202 16.04 19.17 -10.75
CA GLU A 202 16.23 19.07 -12.21
C GLU A 202 17.06 17.86 -12.66
N SER A 203 17.89 17.32 -11.76
CA SER A 203 18.71 16.11 -11.98
C SER A 203 17.93 14.84 -12.27
N PHE A 204 16.61 14.81 -12.02
CA PHE A 204 15.75 13.64 -12.28
C PHE A 204 14.79 13.83 -13.46
N ARG A 205 14.92 14.93 -14.23
CA ARG A 205 14.06 15.21 -15.40
C ARG A 205 14.50 14.52 -16.69
N VAL A 206 15.56 13.72 -16.67
CA VAL A 206 16.03 12.98 -17.84
C VAL A 206 15.51 11.55 -17.74
N ASP A 207 14.42 11.28 -18.45
CA ASP A 207 14.00 10.00 -19.03
C ASP A 207 12.50 10.10 -19.38
N VAL A 208 12.22 10.78 -20.50
CA VAL A 208 10.92 10.74 -21.20
C VAL A 208 11.06 9.85 -22.43
#